data_AF-A0A5N7AQI5-F1
#
_entry.id   AF-A0A5N7AQI5-F1
#
_cell.length_a   1.000
_cell.length_b   1.000
_cell.length_c   1.000
_cell.angle_alpha   90.00
_cell.angle_beta   90.00
_cell.angle_gamma   90.00
#
_symmetry.space_group_name_H-M   'P 1'
#
loop_
_entity.id
_entity.type
_entity.pdbx_description
1 polymer ?
#
loop_
_entity_poly.entity_id
_entity_poly.type
_entity_poly.pdbx_seq_one_letter_code
_entity_poly.pdbx_strand_id
1 'polypeptide(L)'
;MDATRTVPLAAGFEDELSKAPVSERTPITIRHYTAGQILPIWYQLGAPNLVVFFLFGSKEYFKFFTDDVLAMRLAINDLSRDHYFLIIKDDQILSPRLGELVKEATDTRLLLVGQKKKPYELENRIAGLTKEALEDYISQYDVRTGKRRAAADHGNAEQPPSTRIRR
;
A
#
# COMPACT_ATOMS: atom_id res chain seq x y z
N MET A 1 32.30 -9.50 12.85
CA MET A 1 31.49 -10.72 12.97
C MET A 1 30.12 -10.38 12.42
N ASP A 2 29.85 -10.73 11.17
CA ASP A 2 28.52 -10.55 10.58
C ASP A 2 27.59 -11.57 11.21
N ALA A 3 26.79 -11.11 12.18
CA ALA A 3 25.59 -11.85 12.53
C ALA A 3 24.69 -11.80 11.29
N THR A 4 24.56 -12.92 10.58
CA THR A 4 23.64 -13.07 9.47
C THR A 4 22.24 -12.75 9.99
N ARG A 5 21.77 -11.53 9.77
CA ARG A 5 20.43 -11.10 10.17
C ARG A 5 19.44 -11.98 9.42
N THR A 6 18.67 -12.78 10.14
CA THR A 6 17.58 -13.55 9.56
C THR A 6 16.58 -12.57 8.93
N VAL A 7 16.20 -12.84 7.69
CA VAL A 7 15.22 -12.02 6.98
C VAL A 7 13.90 -12.03 7.77
N PRO A 8 13.41 -10.87 8.25
CA PRO A 8 12.18 -10.81 9.02
C PRO A 8 10.95 -10.99 8.13
N LEU A 9 9.88 -11.53 8.71
CA LEU A 9 8.58 -11.63 8.06
C LEU A 9 7.87 -10.27 8.09
N ALA A 10 7.45 -9.78 6.94
CA ALA A 10 6.49 -8.68 6.81
C ALA A 10 5.06 -9.24 6.92
N ALA A 11 4.58 -9.43 8.15
CA ALA A 11 3.26 -10.02 8.42
C ALA A 11 2.14 -9.29 7.65
N GLY A 12 1.31 -10.06 6.95
CA GLY A 12 0.23 -9.53 6.11
C GLY A 12 0.64 -9.22 4.66
N PHE A 13 1.93 -9.08 4.36
CA PHE A 13 2.46 -8.83 3.01
C PHE A 13 3.01 -10.10 2.33
N GLU A 14 3.49 -11.05 3.12
CA GLU A 14 4.13 -12.29 2.67
C GLU A 14 3.85 -13.44 3.64
N ASP A 15 4.16 -14.66 3.20
CA ASP A 15 4.05 -15.89 3.99
C ASP A 15 5.41 -16.35 4.56
N GLU A 16 5.38 -17.16 5.62
CA GLU A 16 6.58 -17.69 6.28
C GLU A 16 7.48 -18.53 5.37
N LEU A 17 6.92 -19.10 4.30
CA LEU A 17 7.63 -19.95 3.35
C LEU A 17 8.33 -19.14 2.24
N SER A 18 7.97 -17.86 2.08
CA SER A 18 8.36 -17.01 0.96
C SER A 18 8.76 -15.62 1.43
N LYS A 19 9.73 -15.54 2.33
CA LYS A 19 10.27 -14.26 2.82
C LYS A 19 11.05 -13.55 1.73
N ALA A 20 10.54 -12.40 1.31
CA ALA A 20 11.16 -11.51 0.35
C ALA A 20 12.50 -10.96 0.85
N PRO A 21 13.41 -10.56 -0.03
CA PRO A 21 14.63 -9.87 0.35
C PRO A 21 14.34 -8.49 1.00
N VAL A 22 15.30 -8.02 1.80
CA VAL A 22 15.27 -6.69 2.41
C VAL A 22 15.73 -5.66 1.38
N SER A 23 15.14 -4.46 1.39
CA SER A 23 15.45 -3.34 0.48
C SER A 23 15.14 -3.58 -1.00
N GLU A 24 14.31 -4.57 -1.30
CA GLU A 24 13.88 -4.88 -2.66
C GLU A 24 12.37 -4.72 -2.85
N ARG A 25 11.97 -4.25 -4.02
CA ARG A 25 10.58 -4.11 -4.41
C ARG A 25 10.00 -5.49 -4.70
N THR A 26 9.00 -5.90 -3.95
CA THR A 26 8.45 -7.26 -4.02
C THR A 26 6.93 -7.22 -4.21
N PRO A 27 6.36 -8.04 -5.11
CA PRO A 27 4.92 -8.26 -5.18
C PRO A 27 4.38 -8.91 -3.89
N ILE A 28 3.20 -8.50 -3.43
CA ILE A 28 2.51 -9.15 -2.31
C ILE A 28 2.07 -10.55 -2.75
N THR A 29 2.56 -11.59 -2.07
CA THR A 29 2.30 -12.99 -2.45
C THR A 29 0.93 -13.47 -2.00
N ILE A 30 0.34 -12.83 -0.98
CA ILE A 30 -0.97 -13.17 -0.44
C ILE A 30 -2.09 -12.60 -1.33
N ARG A 31 -2.36 -13.31 -2.43
CA ARG A 31 -3.26 -12.87 -3.52
C ARG A 31 -4.69 -12.55 -3.07
N HIS A 32 -5.16 -13.12 -1.97
CA HIS A 32 -6.54 -12.96 -1.49
C HIS A 32 -6.72 -11.82 -0.51
N TYR A 33 -5.64 -11.23 0.01
CA TYR A 33 -5.77 -10.18 1.01
C TYR A 33 -6.07 -8.82 0.37
N THR A 34 -7.10 -8.15 0.89
CA THR A 34 -7.35 -6.72 0.66
C THR A 34 -6.49 -5.89 1.61
N ALA A 35 -6.34 -4.59 1.38
CA ALA A 35 -5.62 -3.74 2.33
C ALA A 35 -6.31 -3.71 3.71
N GLY A 36 -7.64 -3.80 3.76
CA GLY A 36 -8.38 -3.98 5.00
C GLY A 36 -8.06 -5.27 5.75
N GLN A 37 -7.37 -6.24 5.11
CA GLN A 37 -6.84 -7.43 5.80
C GLN A 37 -5.34 -7.29 6.09
N ILE A 38 -4.57 -6.68 5.18
CA ILE A 38 -3.13 -6.48 5.33
C ILE A 38 -2.83 -5.56 6.52
N LEU A 39 -3.48 -4.40 6.60
CA LEU A 39 -3.15 -3.38 7.60
C LEU A 39 -3.44 -3.83 9.03
N PRO A 40 -4.60 -4.44 9.37
CA PRO A 40 -4.81 -4.97 10.72
C PRO A 40 -3.77 -6.02 11.12
N ILE A 41 -3.39 -6.93 10.20
CA ILE A 41 -2.37 -7.94 10.47
C ILE A 41 -1.02 -7.27 10.74
N TRP A 42 -0.64 -6.28 9.93
CA TRP A 42 0.61 -5.55 10.14
C TRP A 42 0.64 -4.83 11.49
N TYR A 43 -0.45 -4.16 11.89
CA TYR A 43 -0.48 -3.47 13.19
C TYR A 43 -0.44 -4.42 14.38
N GLN A 44 -0.98 -5.64 14.24
CA GLN A 44 -1.01 -6.64 15.31
C GLN A 44 0.27 -7.47 15.40
N LEU A 45 0.84 -7.88 14.25
CA LEU A 45 1.89 -8.89 14.17
C LEU A 45 3.20 -8.36 13.54
N GLY A 46 3.23 -7.10 13.12
CA GLY A 46 4.39 -6.48 12.48
C GLY A 46 5.62 -6.49 13.38
N ALA A 47 6.75 -6.91 12.81
CA ALA A 47 8.00 -7.00 13.56
C ALA A 47 8.47 -5.60 14.02
N PRO A 48 8.94 -5.43 15.27
CA PRO A 48 9.30 -4.13 15.82
C PRO A 48 10.55 -3.52 15.16
N ASN A 49 11.40 -4.33 14.56
CA ASN A 49 12.64 -3.94 13.89
C ASN A 49 12.49 -3.80 12.37
N LEU A 50 11.26 -3.73 11.86
CA LEU A 50 10.96 -3.71 10.43
C LEU A 50 10.09 -2.50 10.08
N VAL A 51 10.42 -1.85 8.97
CA VAL A 51 9.64 -0.81 8.32
C VAL A 51 9.16 -1.33 6.97
N VAL A 52 7.88 -1.14 6.65
CA VAL A 52 7.31 -1.52 5.35
C VAL A 52 6.90 -0.29 4.57
N PHE A 53 7.29 -0.21 3.30
CA PHE A 53 6.71 0.75 2.36
C PHE A 53 5.69 0.02 1.50
N PHE A 54 4.40 0.30 1.69
CA PHE A 54 3.31 -0.37 0.99
C PHE A 54 2.88 0.43 -0.25
N LEU A 55 3.21 -0.08 -1.43
CA LEU A 55 2.79 0.47 -2.72
C LEU A 55 1.41 -0.08 -3.09
N PHE A 56 0.39 0.54 -2.50
CA PHE A 56 -0.96 0.02 -2.51
C PHE A 56 -1.62 0.00 -3.90
N GLY A 57 -1.22 0.91 -4.80
CA GLY A 57 -1.75 0.96 -6.17
C GLY A 57 -1.30 -0.20 -7.07
N SER A 58 -0.17 -0.83 -6.74
CA SER A 58 0.41 -1.94 -7.50
C SER A 58 0.46 -3.27 -6.74
N LYS A 59 0.00 -3.29 -5.48
CA LYS A 59 0.13 -4.43 -4.55
C LYS A 59 1.57 -4.94 -4.44
N GLU A 60 2.49 -4.00 -4.26
CA GLU A 60 3.89 -4.27 -4.01
C GLU A 60 4.30 -3.64 -2.69
N TYR A 61 5.46 -4.03 -2.19
CA TYR A 61 6.03 -3.43 -1.00
C TYR A 61 7.55 -3.51 -1.01
N PHE A 62 8.16 -2.70 -0.15
CA PHE A 62 9.53 -2.89 0.32
C PHE A 62 9.50 -3.19 1.81
N LYS A 63 10.51 -3.89 2.31
CA LYS A 63 10.77 -4.00 3.76
C LYS A 63 12.22 -3.65 4.07
N PHE A 64 12.43 -2.95 5.18
CA PHE A 64 13.72 -2.45 5.63
C PHE A 64 13.89 -2.75 7.12
N PHE A 65 15.13 -3.02 7.56
CA PHE A 65 15.38 -2.91 8.99
C PHE A 65 15.25 -1.44 9.43
N THR A 66 14.83 -1.22 10.68
CA THR A 66 14.66 0.14 11.23
C THR A 66 15.96 0.96 11.23
N ASP A 67 17.12 0.31 11.21
CA ASP A 67 18.44 0.95 11.16
C ASP A 67 18.99 1.16 9.73
N ASP A 68 18.31 0.64 8.69
CA ASP A 68 18.70 0.79 7.28
C ASP A 68 18.27 2.15 6.70
N VAL A 69 18.64 3.24 7.37
CA VAL A 69 18.28 4.63 7.04
C VAL A 69 18.68 5.00 5.61
N LEU A 70 19.84 4.56 5.14
CA LEU A 70 20.32 4.87 3.79
C LEU A 70 19.45 4.20 2.72
N ALA A 71 19.11 2.93 2.89
CA ALA A 71 18.26 2.20 1.94
C ALA A 71 16.86 2.81 1.86
N MET A 72 16.27 3.15 3.01
CA MET A 72 14.99 3.87 3.06
C MET A 72 15.05 5.21 2.32
N ARG A 73 16.12 6.01 2.50
CA ARG A 73 16.31 7.29 1.79
C ARG A 73 16.40 7.10 0.29
N LEU A 74 17.15 6.11 -0.18
CA LEU A 74 17.30 5.82 -1.60
C LEU A 74 15.95 5.43 -2.22
N ALA A 75 15.20 4.54 -1.56
CA ALA A 75 13.87 4.13 -2.01
C ALA A 75 12.88 5.31 -2.03
N ILE A 76 12.86 6.15 -0.99
CA ILE A 76 12.01 7.35 -0.96
C ILE A 76 12.35 8.31 -2.11
N ASN A 77 13.65 8.56 -2.34
CA ASN A 77 14.08 9.45 -3.42
C ASN A 77 13.65 8.92 -4.79
N ASP A 78 13.80 7.62 -5.03
CA ASP A 78 13.35 6.98 -6.27
C ASP A 78 11.83 7.11 -6.46
N LEU A 79 11.06 6.77 -5.41
CA LEU A 79 9.60 6.78 -5.44
C LEU A 79 9.01 8.20 -5.57
N SER A 80 9.65 9.20 -4.97
CA SER A 80 9.14 10.58 -4.86
C SER A 80 8.83 11.27 -6.17
N ARG A 81 9.40 10.79 -7.29
CA ARG A 81 9.13 11.30 -8.64
C ARG A 81 7.66 11.11 -8.99
N ASP A 82 7.16 9.90 -8.83
CA ASP A 82 5.84 9.48 -9.32
C ASP A 82 4.85 9.09 -8.20
N HIS A 83 5.29 9.12 -6.94
CA HIS A 83 4.49 8.71 -5.79
C HIS A 83 4.39 9.79 -4.71
N TYR A 84 3.24 9.82 -4.05
CA TYR A 84 3.01 10.54 -2.78
C TYR A 84 3.08 9.57 -1.62
N PHE A 85 3.31 10.11 -0.43
CA PHE A 85 3.53 9.34 0.78
C PHE A 85 2.53 9.72 1.85
N LEU A 86 1.99 8.71 2.53
CA LEU A 86 1.07 8.86 3.66
C LEU A 86 1.56 8.02 4.84
N ILE A 87 1.21 8.48 6.04
CA ILE A 87 1.32 7.70 7.27
C ILE A 87 -0.03 7.67 7.98
N ILE A 88 -0.22 6.67 8.83
CA ILE A 88 -1.31 6.64 9.80
C ILE A 88 -0.69 6.85 11.18
N LYS A 89 -1.13 7.90 11.88
CA LYS A 89 -0.66 8.27 13.21
C LYS A 89 -1.85 8.73 14.03
N ASP A 90 -2.06 8.11 15.20
CA ASP A 90 -3.21 8.41 16.08
C ASP A 90 -4.55 8.36 15.32
N ASP A 91 -4.73 7.32 14.48
CA ASP A 91 -5.86 7.12 13.56
C ASP A 91 -6.10 8.23 12.52
N GLN A 92 -5.18 9.17 12.40
CA GLN A 92 -5.20 10.21 11.37
C GLN A 92 -4.26 9.87 10.22
N ILE A 93 -4.69 10.24 9.02
CA ILE A 93 -3.89 10.10 7.81
C ILE A 93 -3.16 11.42 7.56
N LEU A 94 -1.84 11.36 7.49
CA LEU A 94 -0.99 12.53 7.31
C LEU A 94 -0.13 12.36 6.06
N SER A 95 0.24 13.47 5.43
CA SER A 95 1.29 13.50 4.40
C SER A 95 2.51 14.25 4.94
N PRO A 96 3.55 13.54 5.40
CA PRO A 96 4.76 14.16 5.92
C PRO A 96 5.57 14.83 4.81
N ARG A 97 6.44 15.77 5.18
CA ARG A 97 7.39 16.36 4.24
C ARG A 97 8.47 15.34 3.87
N LEU A 98 9.03 15.45 2.66
CA LEU A 98 10.06 14.53 2.16
C LEU A 98 11.25 14.35 3.13
N GLY A 99 11.68 15.43 3.80
CA GLY A 99 12.77 15.39 4.77
C GLY A 99 12.47 14.63 6.07
N GLU A 100 11.19 14.43 6.38
CA GLU A 100 10.69 13.79 7.61
C GLU A 100 10.33 12.32 7.39
N LEU A 101 10.16 11.88 6.14
CA LEU A 101 9.59 10.56 5.80
C LEU A 101 10.33 9.38 6.42
N VAL A 102 11.66 9.40 6.47
CA VAL A 102 12.40 8.27 7.05
C VAL A 102 12.13 8.16 8.54
N LYS A 103 12.11 9.30 9.24
CA LYS A 103 11.81 9.34 10.67
C LYS A 103 10.38 8.87 10.90
N GLU A 104 9.41 9.46 10.21
CA GLU A 104 8.01 9.09 10.40
C GLU A 104 7.73 7.63 10.01
N ALA A 105 8.32 7.11 8.92
CA ALA A 105 8.19 5.71 8.55
C ALA A 105 8.82 4.76 9.57
N THR A 106 9.91 5.18 10.22
CA THR A 106 10.52 4.41 11.32
C THR A 106 9.62 4.41 12.56
N ASP A 107 9.07 5.58 12.91
CA ASP A 107 8.19 5.75 14.07
C ASP A 107 6.87 4.96 13.89
N THR A 108 6.25 5.02 12.71
CA THR A 108 4.99 4.31 12.42
C THR A 108 5.20 2.87 11.96
N ARG A 109 6.43 2.51 11.57
CA ARG A 109 6.82 1.24 10.93
C ARG A 109 6.12 0.96 9.59
N LEU A 110 5.32 1.89 9.09
CA LEU A 110 4.57 1.76 7.85
C LEU A 110 4.54 3.09 7.11
N LEU A 111 4.99 3.06 5.86
CA LEU A 111 4.80 4.14 4.91
C LEU A 111 3.86 3.67 3.80
N LEU A 112 2.75 4.37 3.63
CA LEU A 112 1.82 4.13 2.54
C LEU A 112 2.28 4.92 1.32
N VAL A 113 2.38 4.26 0.17
CA VAL A 113 2.92 4.84 -1.06
C VAL A 113 1.86 4.76 -2.17
N GLY A 114 1.38 5.93 -2.59
CA GLY A 114 0.36 6.05 -3.63
C GLY A 114 0.92 6.67 -4.90
N GLN A 115 0.39 6.28 -6.07
CA GLN A 115 0.80 6.85 -7.35
C GLN A 115 0.11 8.21 -7.61
N LYS A 116 0.86 9.20 -8.14
CA LYS A 116 0.35 10.53 -8.54
C LYS A 116 -0.52 10.52 -9.80
N LYS A 117 -1.06 9.37 -10.25
CA LYS A 117 -1.81 9.28 -11.51
C LYS A 117 -3.23 9.85 -11.37
N LYS A 118 -3.60 10.77 -12.28
CA LYS A 118 -4.98 11.24 -12.47
C LYS A 118 -5.91 10.08 -12.88
N PRO A 119 -7.21 10.13 -12.52
CA PRO A 119 -7.93 11.22 -11.86
C PRO A 119 -7.97 11.11 -10.32
N TYR A 120 -7.18 10.23 -9.70
CA TYR A 120 -7.34 9.88 -8.29
C TYR A 120 -6.11 10.30 -7.46
N GLU A 121 -5.97 11.61 -7.25
CA GLU A 121 -4.98 12.17 -6.33
C GLU A 121 -5.55 12.12 -4.90
N LEU A 122 -5.27 11.04 -4.16
CA LEU A 122 -5.66 10.93 -2.75
C LEU A 122 -4.99 12.00 -1.90
N GLU A 123 -3.79 12.44 -2.29
CA GLU A 123 -3.00 13.49 -1.63
C GLU A 123 -3.81 14.79 -1.41
N ASN A 124 -4.61 15.19 -2.40
CA ASN A 124 -5.45 16.39 -2.31
C ASN A 124 -6.73 16.18 -1.48
N ARG A 125 -7.05 14.94 -1.10
CA ARG A 125 -8.26 14.54 -0.36
C ARG A 125 -7.95 14.05 1.06
N ILE A 126 -6.70 14.13 1.50
CA ILE A 126 -6.27 13.63 2.82
C ILE A 126 -7.00 14.35 3.96
N ALA A 127 -7.29 15.65 3.81
CA ALA A 127 -7.96 16.43 4.85
C ALA A 127 -9.34 15.83 5.16
N GLY A 128 -9.46 15.18 6.32
CA GLY A 128 -10.69 14.53 6.78
C GLY A 128 -10.90 13.09 6.28
N LEU A 129 -9.90 12.47 5.65
CA LEU A 129 -9.96 11.07 5.27
C LEU A 129 -9.78 10.19 6.51
N THR A 130 -10.77 9.34 6.81
CA THR A 130 -10.64 8.36 7.90
C THR A 130 -9.82 7.15 7.44
N LYS A 131 -9.30 6.39 8.41
CA LYS A 131 -8.59 5.13 8.16
C LYS A 131 -9.45 4.15 7.34
N GLU A 132 -10.74 4.03 7.66
CA GLU A 132 -11.67 3.16 6.96
C GLU A 132 -11.86 3.60 5.51
N ALA A 133 -11.98 4.92 5.26
CA ALA A 133 -12.10 5.45 3.91
C ALA A 133 -10.83 5.20 3.06
N LEU A 134 -9.65 5.20 3.69
CA LEU A 134 -8.39 4.82 3.04
C LEU A 134 -8.33 3.32 2.77
N GLU A 135 -8.73 2.48 3.71
CA GLU A 135 -8.80 1.02 3.54
C GLU A 135 -9.76 0.63 2.40
N ASP A 136 -10.92 1.27 2.34
CA ASP A 136 -11.89 1.15 1.25
C ASP A 136 -11.29 1.62 -0.08
N TYR A 137 -10.60 2.78 -0.08
CA TYR A 137 -9.95 3.31 -1.26
C TYR A 137 -8.90 2.34 -1.82
N ILE A 138 -8.06 1.78 -0.96
CA ILE A 138 -7.02 0.83 -1.38
C ILE A 138 -7.65 -0.49 -1.86
N SER A 139 -8.69 -0.97 -1.18
CA SER A 139 -9.35 -2.24 -1.51
C SER A 139 -10.01 -2.24 -2.89
N GLN A 140 -10.27 -1.05 -3.46
CA GLN A 140 -10.87 -0.89 -4.79
C GLN A 140 -9.85 -0.99 -5.95
N TYR A 141 -8.55 -1.09 -5.68
CA TYR A 141 -7.55 -1.28 -6.73
C TYR A 141 -7.54 -2.73 -7.26
N ASP A 142 -8.07 -2.91 -8.47
CA ASP A 142 -8.03 -4.18 -9.20
C ASP A 142 -6.69 -4.32 -9.96
N VAL A 143 -5.87 -5.25 -9.48
CA VAL A 143 -4.50 -5.57 -9.97
C VAL A 143 -4.47 -5.89 -11.47
N ARG A 144 -5.59 -6.27 -12.08
CA ARG A 144 -5.63 -6.69 -13.49
C ARG A 144 -5.76 -5.56 -14.50
N THR A 145 -6.17 -4.36 -14.09
CA THR A 145 -6.47 -3.27 -15.04
C THR A 145 -5.99 -1.89 -14.61
N GLY A 146 -5.56 -1.71 -13.37
CA GLY A 146 -5.28 -0.39 -12.81
C GLY A 146 -6.52 0.52 -12.76
N LYS A 147 -7.73 -0.02 -13.00
CA LYS A 147 -9.00 0.68 -12.89
C LYS A 147 -9.69 0.25 -11.60
N ARG A 148 -10.32 1.21 -10.91
CA ARG A 148 -11.21 0.92 -9.78
C ARG A 148 -12.45 0.21 -10.29
N ARG A 149 -12.95 -0.77 -9.54
CA ARG A 149 -14.33 -1.25 -9.74
C ARG A 149 -15.24 -0.04 -9.54
N ALA A 150 -15.99 0.33 -10.57
CA ALA A 150 -17.03 1.32 -10.43
C ALA A 150 -17.90 0.89 -9.24
N ALA A 151 -18.19 1.83 -8.34
CA ALA A 151 -19.22 1.61 -7.34
C ALA A 151 -20.44 1.05 -8.09
N ALA A 152 -20.92 -0.12 -7.67
CA ALA A 152 -22.15 -0.63 -8.19
C ALA A 152 -23.21 0.41 -7.83
N ASP A 153 -23.64 1.17 -8.84
CA ASP A 153 -24.83 1.99 -8.78
C ASP A 153 -25.96 1.05 -8.32
N HIS A 154 -26.41 1.24 -7.09
CA HIS A 154 -27.74 0.84 -6.69
C HIS A 154 -28.72 1.71 -7.48
N GLY A 155 -29.04 1.28 -8.70
CA GLY A 155 -29.92 2.03 -9.59
C GLY A 155 -30.38 1.19 -10.78
N ASN A 156 -31.47 0.45 -10.57
CA ASN A 156 -32.42 -0.06 -11.56
C ASN A 156 -31.87 -0.73 -12.84
N ALA A 157 -31.91 -2.06 -12.85
CA ALA A 157 -31.78 -2.84 -14.06
C ALA A 157 -33.01 -2.66 -14.97
N GLU A 158 -32.90 -1.83 -16.00
CA GLU A 158 -33.71 -1.97 -17.21
C GLU A 158 -32.84 -2.55 -18.33
N GLN A 159 -33.14 -3.80 -18.68
CA GLN A 159 -32.61 -4.48 -19.86
C GLN A 159 -33.07 -3.77 -21.15
N PRO A 160 -32.20 -3.56 -22.14
CA PRO A 160 -32.67 -3.40 -23.52
C PRO A 160 -32.76 -4.78 -24.22
N PRO A 161 -33.75 -4.98 -25.10
CA PRO A 161 -34.06 -6.29 -25.66
C PRO A 161 -33.09 -6.70 -26.79
N SER A 162 -32.78 -7.99 -26.80
CA SER A 162 -32.06 -8.68 -27.87
C SER A 162 -32.86 -8.69 -29.17
N THR A 163 -32.37 -8.04 -30.23
CA THR A 163 -32.83 -8.29 -31.60
C THR A 163 -31.73 -8.95 -32.43
N ARG A 164 -31.96 -10.25 -32.62
CA ARG A 164 -31.35 -11.14 -33.59
C ARG A 164 -31.94 -10.82 -34.96
N ILE A 165 -31.15 -10.39 -35.94
CA ILE A 165 -31.56 -10.46 -37.36
C ILE A 165 -30.42 -11.06 -38.19
N ARG A 166 -30.70 -12.24 -38.75
CA ARG A 166 -29.97 -12.91 -39.82
C ARG A 166 -30.20 -12.16 -41.13
N ARG A 167 -29.15 -11.96 -41.93
CA ARG A 167 -29.12 -12.23 -43.37
C ARG A 167 -27.71 -12.63 -43.77
#